data_AF-A0A847WPV9-F1
#
_entry.id   AF-A0A847WPV9-F1
#
_cell.length_a   1.000
_cell.length_b   1.000
_cell.length_c   1.000
_cell.angle_alpha   90.00
_cell.angle_beta   90.00
_cell.angle_gamma   90.00
#
_symmetry.space_group_name_H-M   'P 1'
#
loop_
_entity.id
_entity.type
_entity.pdbx_description
1 polymer ?
#
loop_
_entity_poly.entity_id
_entity_poly.type
_entity_poly.pdbx_seq_one_letter_code
_entity_poly.pdbx_strand_id
1 'polypeptide(L)' 'ADPNVKGNTVSGGSKSAVLETGLTIQVPMFINEGDKVIVSTSDGKYVSRVN' A
#
# COMPACT_ATOMS: atom_id res chain seq x y z
N ALA A 1 26.06 18.13 18.60
CA ALA A 1 25.33 18.80 17.50
C ALA A 1 24.31 17.78 17.04
N ASP A 2 23.12 17.85 17.63
CA ASP A 2 22.16 16.76 17.56
C ASP A 2 20.77 17.36 17.40
N PRO A 3 20.19 17.24 16.20
CA PRO A 3 18.76 17.21 16.05
C PRO A 3 18.37 15.88 15.42
N ASN A 4 17.95 14.98 16.30
CA ASN A 4 16.84 14.07 16.06
C ASN A 4 15.79 14.69 15.13
N VAL A 5 15.69 14.26 13.88
CA VAL A 5 14.39 13.93 13.25
C VAL A 5 14.67 12.85 12.22
N LYS A 6 14.26 11.64 12.60
CA LYS A 6 13.82 10.56 11.72
C LYS A 6 13.33 11.11 10.38
N GLY A 7 14.21 11.15 9.40
CA GLY A 7 13.86 11.32 7.98
C GLY A 7 13.19 10.05 7.48
N ASN A 8 12.15 9.62 8.19
CA ASN A 8 11.16 8.67 7.76
C ASN A 8 10.32 9.38 6.68
N THR A 9 10.96 9.94 5.65
CA THR A 9 10.32 10.17 4.37
C THR A 9 10.19 8.81 3.69
N VAL A 10 9.51 7.87 4.37
CA VAL A 10 8.49 7.13 3.68
C VAL A 10 7.50 8.18 3.19
N SER A 11 7.85 8.85 2.09
CA SER A 11 6.86 9.13 1.06
C SER A 11 6.26 7.78 0.75
N GLY A 12 5.30 7.36 1.58
CA GLY A 12 4.45 6.21 1.37
C GLY A 12 3.57 6.58 0.20
N GLY A 13 4.18 6.68 -0.98
CA GLY A 13 3.48 6.81 -2.23
C GLY A 13 2.58 5.59 -2.29
N SER A 14 1.28 5.84 -2.22
CA SER A 14 0.32 4.81 -2.51
C SER A 14 0.23 4.75 -4.02
N LYS A 15 0.62 3.61 -4.61
CA LYS A 15 0.43 3.37 -6.04
C LYS A 15 -0.99 2.88 -6.27
N SER A 16 -1.61 3.31 -7.35
CA SER A 16 -2.85 2.69 -7.81
C SER A 16 -2.53 1.30 -8.37
N ALA A 17 -3.05 0.25 -7.76
CA ALA A 17 -2.96 -1.10 -8.27
C ALA A 17 -4.33 -1.57 -8.73
N VAL A 18 -4.36 -2.24 -9.89
CA VAL A 18 -5.54 -2.91 -10.41
C VAL A 18 -5.47 -4.35 -9.91
N LEU A 19 -6.52 -4.78 -9.21
CA LEU A 19 -6.66 -6.17 -8.78
C LEU A 19 -7.09 -7.04 -9.96
N GLU A 20 -6.92 -8.36 -9.86
CA GLU A 20 -7.38 -9.32 -10.89
C GLU A 20 -8.90 -9.24 -11.14
N THR A 21 -9.65 -8.68 -10.19
CA THR A 21 -11.09 -8.43 -10.30
C THR A 21 -11.43 -7.18 -11.13
N GLY A 22 -10.43 -6.40 -11.57
CA GLY A 22 -10.62 -5.13 -12.28
C GLY A 22 -10.81 -3.92 -11.36
N LEU A 23 -10.75 -4.10 -10.04
CA LEU A 23 -10.90 -3.01 -9.07
C LEU A 23 -9.56 -2.27 -8.88
N THR A 24 -9.57 -0.95 -9.11
CA THR A 24 -8.42 -0.08 -8.88
C THR A 24 -8.42 0.43 -7.45
N ILE A 25 -7.37 0.10 -6.70
CA ILE A 25 -7.23 0.49 -5.30
C ILE A 25 -5.87 1.16 -5.05
N GLN A 26 -5.78 2.01 -4.03
CA GLN A 26 -4.50 2.54 -3.59
C GLN A 26 -3.80 1.53 -2.69
N VAL A 27 -2.69 0.96 -3.16
CA VAL A 27 -1.83 0.08 -2.38
C VAL A 27 -0.52 0.78 -2.06
N PRO A 28 0.11 0.46 -0.92
CA PRO A 28 1.45 0.96 -0.63
C PRO A 28 2.48 0.53 -1.68
N MET A 29 3.49 1.37 -1.91
CA MET A 29 4.59 1.09 -2.84
C MET A 29 5.39 -0.20 -2.58
N PHE A 30 5.29 -0.80 -1.38
CA PHE A 30 5.97 -2.05 -1.04
C PHE A 30 5.24 -3.33 -1.54
N ILE A 31 4.04 -3.20 -2.12
CA ILE A 31 3.29 -4.32 -2.69
C ILE A 31 3.84 -4.64 -4.09
N ASN A 32 4.22 -5.91 -4.28
CA ASN A 32 4.77 -6.46 -5.52
C ASN A 32 3.76 -7.39 -6.20
N GLU A 33 3.95 -7.66 -7.49
CA GLU A 33 3.13 -8.63 -8.23
C GLU A 33 3.35 -10.04 -7.67
N GLY A 34 2.25 -10.76 -7.41
CA GLY A 34 2.25 -12.06 -6.73
C GLY A 34 2.04 -11.99 -5.22
N ASP A 35 2.07 -10.79 -4.63
CA ASP A 35 1.76 -10.60 -3.22
C ASP A 35 0.26 -10.59 -2.94
N LYS A 36 -0.18 -11.27 -1.88
CA LYS A 36 -1.59 -11.32 -1.49
C LYS A 36 -1.92 -10.15 -0.58
N VAL A 37 -2.81 -9.29 -1.04
CA VAL A 37 -3.32 -8.17 -0.25
C VAL A 37 -4.78 -8.38 0.11
N ILE A 38 -5.13 -8.10 1.36
CA ILE A 38 -6.50 -8.01 1.84
C ILE A 38 -7.03 -6.62 1.48
N VAL A 39 -8.16 -6.63 0.78
CA VAL A 39 -8.84 -5.44 0.31
C VAL A 39 -10.29 -5.51 0.77
N SER A 40 -10.84 -4.39 1.19
CA SER A 40 -12.26 -4.32 1.55
C SER A 40 -13.05 -4.06 0.28
N THR A 41 -13.84 -5.03 -0.17
CA THR A 41 -14.68 -4.89 -1.37
C THR A 41 -15.83 -3.90 -1.18
N SER A 42 -16.23 -3.62 0.06
CA SER A 42 -17.27 -2.64 0.38
C SER A 42 -16.82 -1.19 0.17
N ASP A 43 -15.53 -0.91 0.35
CA ASP A 43 -14.97 0.46 0.31
C ASP A 43 -13.87 0.61 -0.75
N GLY A 44 -13.46 -0.49 -1.39
CA GLY A 44 -12.41 -0.54 -2.39
C GLY A 44 -11.05 -0.11 -1.85
N LYS A 45 -10.80 -0.26 -0.56
CA LYS A 45 -9.54 0.14 0.07
C LYS A 45 -8.67 -1.05 0.44
N TYR A 46 -7.37 -0.86 0.28
CA TYR A 46 -6.36 -1.75 0.83
C TYR A 46 -6.48 -1.78 2.35
N VAL A 47 -6.57 -2.98 2.92
CA VAL A 47 -6.69 -3.19 4.37
C VAL A 47 -5.35 -3.62 4.95
N SER A 48 -4.74 -4.66 4.39
CA SER A 48 -3.49 -5.24 4.90
C SER A 48 -2.84 -6.18 3.89
N ARG A 49 -1.56 -6.49 4.10
CA ARG A 49 -0.84 -7.52 3.36
C ARG A 49 -0.97 -8.85 4.09
N VAL A 50 -1.31 -9.92 3.39
CA VAL A 50 -1.24 -11.28 3.92
C VAL A 50 0.21 -11.73 3.81
N ASN A 51 0.81 -12.15 4.92
CA ASN A 51 2.10 -12.83 4.95
C ASN A 51 1.90 -14.33 5.17
#